data_AF-A0A1E7J1U7-F1
#
_entry.id   AF-A0A1E7J1U7-F1
#
_cell.length_a   1.000
_cell.length_b   1.000
_cell.length_c   1.000
_cell.angle_alpha   90.00
_cell.angle_beta   90.00
_cell.angle_gamma   90.00
#
_symmetry.space_group_name_H-M   'P 1'
#
loop_
_entity.id
_entity.type
_entity.pdbx_description
1 polymer ?
#
loop_
_entity_poly.entity_id
_entity_poly.type
_entity_poly.pdbx_seq_one_letter_code
_entity_poly.pdbx_strand_id
1 'polypeptide(L)'
;MIKNSFKILVAFYISGISYRLFVNDSFNFHEILNIVLLFDIPGYSEFLLSFFLVILFSVIFSGYIREAILNKWLILFSISLCLSFTFIDYFLVNIPQVGLIIGTTQYSAFPVIQYFPLFLLGGLFAHRQVTFSWMYTALAGFAIIEFIIIALIQGGVPSRFPPSASWILGSFGLVYFYYVFSILIDKIPCVAESLRNIGSNVLYWLLTSNILIFSLTLRIDRNSLTPEKTLIIYAIIVFVVYYLSTMITKPERALQRT
;
A
#
# COMPACT_ATOMS: atom_id res chain seq x y z
N MET A 1 11.47 12.27 -6.10
CA MET A 1 10.85 10.94 -6.21
C MET A 1 11.87 9.82 -6.16
N ILE A 2 12.96 9.87 -6.94
CA ILE A 2 14.01 8.81 -6.98
C ILE A 2 14.66 8.53 -5.62
N LYS A 3 15.03 9.58 -4.85
CA LYS A 3 15.56 9.38 -3.49
C LYS A 3 14.59 8.63 -2.57
N ASN A 4 13.30 8.88 -2.71
CA ASN A 4 12.27 8.24 -1.90
C ASN A 4 12.02 6.80 -2.34
N SER A 5 12.05 6.52 -3.65
CA SER A 5 11.94 5.13 -4.13
C SER A 5 13.10 4.28 -3.61
N PHE A 6 14.33 4.80 -3.63
CA PHE A 6 15.47 4.06 -3.06
C PHE A 6 15.32 3.78 -1.56
N LYS A 7 14.83 4.75 -0.77
CA LYS A 7 14.54 4.52 0.65
C LYS A 7 13.52 3.40 0.87
N ILE A 8 12.47 3.36 0.04
CA ILE A 8 11.43 2.32 0.11
C ILE A 8 12.01 0.96 -0.27
N LEU A 9 12.88 0.89 -1.28
CA LEU A 9 13.56 -0.34 -1.67
C LEU A 9 14.47 -0.86 -0.55
N VAL A 10 15.22 0.02 0.10
CA VAL A 10 16.03 -0.35 1.27
C VAL A 10 15.14 -0.84 2.42
N ALA A 11 14.01 -0.17 2.67
CA ALA A 11 13.05 -0.62 3.68
C ALA A 11 12.44 -1.99 3.33
N PHE A 12 12.17 -2.26 2.05
CA PHE A 12 11.76 -3.58 1.59
C PHE A 12 12.83 -4.63 1.93
N TYR A 13 14.10 -4.36 1.65
CA TYR A 13 15.17 -5.32 1.98
C TYR A 13 15.29 -5.55 3.48
N ILE A 14 15.27 -4.50 4.30
CA ILE A 14 15.32 -4.63 5.76
C ILE A 14 14.11 -5.43 6.27
N SER A 15 12.91 -5.08 5.82
CA SER A 15 11.67 -5.76 6.21
C SER A 15 11.67 -7.23 5.76
N GLY A 16 12.09 -7.51 4.52
CA GLY A 16 12.10 -8.85 3.95
C GLY A 16 13.14 -9.77 4.61
N ILE A 17 14.34 -9.25 4.86
CA ILE A 17 15.36 -9.98 5.64
C ILE A 17 14.88 -10.21 7.08
N SER A 18 14.25 -9.22 7.71
CA SER A 18 13.67 -9.38 9.06
C SER A 18 12.58 -10.44 9.08
N TYR A 19 11.75 -10.52 8.04
CA TYR A 19 10.73 -11.56 7.92
C TYR A 19 11.38 -12.95 7.86
N ARG A 20 12.39 -13.15 7.01
CA ARG A 20 13.08 -14.44 6.91
C ARG A 20 13.75 -14.84 8.22
N LEU A 21 14.42 -13.88 8.87
CA LEU A 21 15.09 -14.09 10.15
C LEU A 21 14.11 -14.45 11.28
N PHE A 22 13.00 -13.71 11.43
CA PHE A 22 12.15 -13.84 12.62
C PHE A 22 10.89 -14.70 12.44
N VAL A 23 10.45 -14.93 11.20
CA VAL A 23 9.23 -15.72 10.92
C VAL A 23 9.58 -17.10 10.40
N ASN A 24 10.60 -17.20 9.54
CA ASN A 24 10.94 -18.45 8.86
C ASN A 24 12.19 -19.13 9.44
N ASP A 25 12.87 -18.50 10.40
CA ASP A 25 14.13 -18.96 10.99
C ASP A 25 15.19 -19.34 9.92
N SER A 26 15.18 -18.58 8.82
CA SER A 26 16.00 -18.85 7.64
C SER A 26 16.91 -17.64 7.40
N PHE A 27 18.21 -17.82 7.67
CA PHE A 27 19.20 -16.76 7.50
C PHE A 27 20.47 -17.31 6.86
N ASN A 28 20.48 -17.35 5.53
CA ASN A 28 21.66 -17.71 4.75
C ASN A 28 21.88 -16.71 3.61
N PHE A 29 23.12 -16.66 3.13
CA PHE A 29 23.53 -15.72 2.09
C PHE A 29 22.74 -15.91 0.78
N HIS A 30 22.37 -17.15 0.45
CA HIS A 30 21.64 -17.45 -0.78
C HIS A 30 20.21 -16.88 -0.76
N GLU A 31 19.51 -17.00 0.36
CA GLU A 31 18.19 -16.39 0.56
C GLU A 31 18.26 -14.86 0.51
N ILE A 32 19.24 -14.26 1.19
CA ILE A 32 19.44 -12.80 1.14
C ILE A 32 19.67 -12.36 -0.32
N LEU A 33 20.48 -13.09 -1.07
CA LEU A 33 20.72 -12.80 -2.48
C LEU A 33 19.44 -12.93 -3.30
N ASN A 34 18.62 -13.96 -3.07
CA ASN A 34 17.33 -14.13 -3.75
C ASN A 34 16.35 -12.99 -3.46
N ILE A 35 16.34 -12.45 -2.23
CA ILE A 35 15.54 -11.26 -1.87
C ILE A 35 16.06 -10.03 -2.60
N VAL A 36 17.38 -9.80 -2.59
CA VAL A 36 18.01 -8.64 -3.26
C VAL A 36 17.73 -8.64 -4.76
N LEU A 37 17.78 -9.82 -5.39
CA LEU A 37 17.50 -10.03 -6.81
C LEU A 37 16.00 -10.18 -7.14
N LEU A 38 15.12 -10.06 -6.14
CA LEU A 38 13.66 -10.18 -6.28
C LEU A 38 13.18 -11.54 -6.83
N PHE A 39 13.95 -12.60 -6.64
CA PHE A 39 13.50 -13.98 -6.86
C PHE A 39 12.72 -14.54 -5.67
N ASP A 40 12.94 -13.95 -4.50
CA ASP A 40 12.15 -14.21 -3.30
C ASP A 40 11.49 -12.91 -2.82
N ILE A 41 10.17 -12.95 -2.61
CA ILE A 41 9.38 -11.81 -2.13
C ILE A 41 8.80 -12.18 -0.76
N PRO A 42 9.47 -11.80 0.35
CA PRO A 42 9.01 -12.14 1.68
C PRO A 42 7.67 -11.47 2.01
N GLY A 43 6.84 -12.20 2.75
CA GLY A 43 5.49 -11.76 3.13
C GLY A 43 5.48 -10.46 3.94
N TYR A 44 4.37 -9.72 3.86
CA TYR A 44 4.15 -8.37 4.38
C TYR A 44 5.08 -7.28 3.80
N SER A 45 6.17 -7.65 3.12
CA SER A 45 7.13 -6.71 2.54
C SER A 45 6.79 -6.40 1.08
N GLU A 46 5.97 -7.22 0.41
CA GLU A 46 5.49 -7.02 -0.96
C GLU A 46 4.80 -5.66 -1.16
N PHE A 47 4.21 -5.08 -0.12
CA PHE A 47 3.63 -3.73 -0.16
C PHE A 47 4.69 -2.63 -0.32
N LEU A 48 5.82 -2.73 0.39
CA LEU A 48 6.92 -1.77 0.24
C LEU A 48 7.47 -1.85 -1.18
N LEU A 49 7.62 -3.06 -1.69
CA LEU A 49 8.09 -3.28 -3.05
C LEU A 49 7.11 -2.71 -4.09
N SER A 50 5.79 -2.88 -3.90
CA SER A 50 4.80 -2.29 -4.81
C SER A 50 4.81 -0.76 -4.79
N PHE A 51 5.01 -0.12 -3.63
CA PHE A 51 5.19 1.34 -3.56
C PHE A 51 6.46 1.79 -4.27
N PHE A 52 7.57 1.07 -4.12
CA PHE A 52 8.80 1.34 -4.87
C PHE A 52 8.54 1.30 -6.38
N LEU A 53 7.89 0.23 -6.86
CA LEU A 53 7.63 0.04 -8.27
C LEU A 53 6.62 1.03 -8.83
N VAL A 54 5.56 1.40 -8.08
CA VAL A 54 4.63 2.46 -8.48
C VAL A 54 5.37 3.78 -8.67
N ILE A 55 6.24 4.17 -7.72
CA ILE A 55 7.03 5.40 -7.87
C ILE A 55 7.99 5.32 -9.07
N LEU A 56 8.64 4.17 -9.26
CA LEU A 56 9.53 3.94 -10.39
C LEU A 56 8.77 4.05 -11.73
N PHE A 57 7.61 3.40 -11.85
CA PHE A 57 6.70 3.51 -12.99
C PHE A 57 6.29 4.97 -13.21
N SER A 58 5.92 5.69 -12.15
CA SER A 58 5.53 7.09 -12.26
C SER A 58 6.67 8.00 -12.73
N VAL A 59 7.92 7.69 -12.40
CA VAL A 59 9.09 8.41 -12.92
C VAL A 59 9.30 8.09 -14.40
N ILE A 60 9.32 6.80 -14.76
CA ILE A 60 9.54 6.33 -16.14
C ILE A 60 8.46 6.88 -17.09
N PHE A 61 7.19 6.80 -16.69
CA PHE A 61 6.04 7.22 -17.50
C PHE A 61 5.57 8.64 -17.18
N SER A 62 6.37 9.46 -16.50
CA SER A 62 5.97 10.80 -16.02
C SER A 62 5.39 11.69 -17.12
N GLY A 63 6.01 11.72 -18.30
CA GLY A 63 5.51 12.45 -19.46
C GLY A 63 4.12 11.99 -19.89
N TYR A 64 3.94 10.67 -20.05
CA TYR A 64 2.65 10.08 -20.42
C TYR A 64 1.57 10.32 -19.36
N ILE A 65 1.90 10.16 -18.08
CA ILE A 65 0.96 10.38 -16.96
C ILE A 65 0.44 11.82 -16.97
N ARG A 66 1.33 12.79 -17.22
CA ARG A 66 0.92 14.20 -17.31
C ARG A 66 -0.10 14.40 -18.42
N GLU A 67 0.16 13.89 -19.62
CA GLU A 67 -0.77 14.00 -20.75
C GLU A 67 -2.09 13.26 -20.47
N ALA A 68 -2.02 12.09 -19.83
CA ALA A 68 -3.20 11.33 -19.43
C ALA A 68 -4.09 12.11 -18.46
N ILE A 69 -3.52 12.72 -17.43
CA ILE A 69 -4.26 13.52 -16.45
C ILE A 69 -4.98 14.72 -17.10
N LEU A 70 -4.39 15.32 -18.13
CA LEU A 70 -4.97 16.46 -18.86
C LEU A 70 -6.07 16.02 -19.84
N ASN A 71 -5.99 14.80 -20.38
CA ASN A 71 -6.93 14.28 -21.37
C ASN A 71 -7.84 13.19 -20.80
N LYS A 72 -9.13 13.52 -20.62
CA LYS A 72 -10.15 12.61 -20.04
C LYS A 72 -10.24 11.24 -20.74
N TRP A 73 -10.01 11.19 -22.05
CA TRP A 73 -10.08 9.93 -22.80
C TRP A 73 -8.82 9.09 -22.60
N LEU A 74 -7.66 9.74 -22.53
CA LEU A 74 -6.39 9.06 -22.32
C LEU A 74 -6.29 8.48 -20.92
N ILE A 75 -6.75 9.19 -19.87
CA ILE A 75 -6.83 8.61 -18.53
C ILE A 75 -7.84 7.47 -18.43
N LEU A 76 -9.01 7.59 -19.07
CA LEU A 76 -10.00 6.51 -19.09
C LEU A 76 -9.43 5.27 -19.79
N PHE A 77 -8.81 5.46 -20.96
CA PHE A 77 -8.11 4.39 -21.68
C PHE A 77 -7.02 3.75 -20.82
N SER A 78 -6.20 4.54 -20.14
CA SER A 78 -5.12 4.03 -19.27
C SER A 78 -5.66 3.20 -18.11
N ILE A 79 -6.73 3.66 -17.46
CA ILE A 79 -7.41 2.92 -16.39
C ILE A 79 -7.98 1.61 -16.92
N SER A 80 -8.73 1.66 -18.03
CA SER A 80 -9.31 0.47 -18.65
C SER A 80 -8.25 -0.53 -19.10
N LEU A 81 -7.14 -0.06 -19.68
CA LEU A 81 -6.01 -0.91 -20.07
C LEU A 81 -5.43 -1.61 -18.85
N CYS A 82 -5.15 -0.89 -17.77
CA CYS A 82 -4.64 -1.49 -16.54
C CYS A 82 -5.61 -2.51 -15.93
N LEU A 83 -6.91 -2.21 -15.92
CA LEU A 83 -7.94 -3.15 -15.45
C LEU A 83 -8.06 -4.38 -16.34
N SER A 84 -7.77 -4.29 -17.65
CA SER A 84 -7.80 -5.47 -18.52
C SER A 84 -6.79 -6.54 -18.11
N PHE A 85 -5.71 -6.16 -17.41
CA PHE A 85 -4.73 -7.10 -16.87
C PHE A 85 -5.29 -7.93 -15.69
N THR A 86 -6.48 -7.61 -15.17
CA THR A 86 -7.15 -8.47 -14.18
C THR A 86 -7.68 -9.78 -14.77
N PHE A 87 -7.71 -9.89 -16.10
CA PHE A 87 -8.21 -11.07 -16.83
C PHE A 87 -7.08 -11.97 -17.36
N ILE A 88 -5.82 -11.68 -17.03
CA ILE A 88 -4.69 -12.55 -17.38
C ILE A 88 -4.82 -13.86 -16.60
N ASP A 89 -4.48 -14.97 -17.26
CA ASP A 89 -4.27 -16.24 -16.57
C ASP A 89 -2.96 -16.19 -15.77
N TYR A 90 -3.09 -15.86 -14.49
CA TYR A 90 -1.97 -15.66 -13.58
C TYR A 90 -1.21 -16.95 -13.25
N PHE A 91 -1.76 -18.13 -13.53
CA PHE A 91 -1.03 -19.40 -13.36
C PHE A 91 0.15 -19.53 -14.32
N LEU A 92 0.11 -18.79 -15.44
CA LEU A 92 1.20 -18.79 -16.43
C LEU A 92 2.39 -17.91 -16.00
N VAL A 93 2.22 -17.06 -14.97
CA VAL A 93 3.23 -16.11 -14.52
C VAL A 93 4.08 -16.73 -13.40
N ASN A 94 5.16 -17.40 -13.80
CA ASN A 94 6.06 -18.11 -12.88
C ASN A 94 7.34 -17.34 -12.52
N ILE A 95 7.63 -16.25 -13.23
CA ILE A 95 8.81 -15.41 -12.95
C ILE A 95 8.39 -14.37 -11.90
N PRO A 96 8.97 -14.35 -10.68
CA PRO A 96 8.56 -13.43 -9.61
C PRO A 96 8.60 -11.96 -10.03
N GLN A 97 9.66 -11.54 -10.72
CA GLN A 97 9.78 -10.15 -11.18
C GLN A 97 8.64 -9.74 -12.12
N VAL A 98 8.16 -10.66 -12.96
CA VAL A 98 7.00 -10.43 -13.83
C VAL A 98 5.71 -10.42 -13.00
N GLY A 99 5.60 -11.31 -12.00
CA GLY A 99 4.49 -11.33 -11.05
C GLY A 99 4.30 -10.02 -10.28
N LEU A 100 5.37 -9.27 -10.01
CA LEU A 100 5.29 -7.93 -9.41
C LEU A 100 4.68 -6.87 -10.34
N ILE A 101 4.72 -7.07 -11.66
CA ILE A 101 4.20 -6.11 -12.64
C ILE A 101 2.77 -6.45 -13.01
N ILE A 102 2.51 -7.72 -13.35
CA ILE A 102 1.25 -8.18 -13.92
C ILE A 102 0.49 -9.19 -13.08
N GLY A 103 1.02 -9.65 -11.93
CA GLY A 103 0.32 -10.56 -11.02
C GLY A 103 0.74 -12.02 -11.20
N THR A 104 0.55 -12.81 -10.14
CA THR A 104 0.86 -14.25 -10.09
C THR A 104 0.05 -14.92 -8.98
N THR A 105 -0.06 -16.25 -9.02
CA THR A 105 -0.66 -17.09 -7.98
C THR A 105 0.38 -17.71 -7.04
N GLN A 106 1.69 -17.59 -7.34
CA GLN A 106 2.76 -18.27 -6.60
C GLN A 106 3.02 -17.65 -5.22
N TYR A 107 2.67 -16.38 -5.02
CA TYR A 107 2.80 -15.66 -3.75
C TYR A 107 1.85 -14.46 -3.72
N SER A 108 1.70 -13.84 -2.55
CA SER A 108 0.92 -12.61 -2.40
C SER A 108 1.61 -11.45 -3.13
N ALA A 109 1.06 -11.03 -4.26
CA ALA A 109 1.60 -9.95 -5.09
C ALA A 109 0.66 -8.75 -5.17
N PHE A 110 1.22 -7.54 -5.17
CA PHE A 110 0.51 -6.31 -5.46
C PHE A 110 0.95 -5.80 -6.84
N PRO A 111 0.41 -6.37 -7.93
CA PRO A 111 0.95 -6.10 -9.24
C PRO A 111 0.70 -4.66 -9.67
N VAL A 112 1.77 -4.01 -10.09
CA VAL A 112 1.80 -2.56 -10.27
C VAL A 112 0.77 -2.11 -11.29
N ILE A 113 0.61 -2.84 -12.40
CA ILE A 113 -0.30 -2.44 -13.48
C ILE A 113 -1.75 -2.39 -12.99
N GLN A 114 -2.25 -3.40 -12.30
CA GLN A 114 -3.64 -3.47 -11.84
C GLN A 114 -3.95 -2.41 -10.76
N TYR A 115 -2.97 -2.05 -9.93
CA TYR A 115 -3.14 -1.02 -8.90
C TYR A 115 -2.79 0.40 -9.38
N PHE A 116 -2.09 0.56 -10.50
CA PHE A 116 -1.72 1.86 -11.07
C PHE A 116 -2.90 2.82 -11.32
N PRO A 117 -4.11 2.34 -11.69
CA PRO A 117 -5.29 3.19 -11.79
C PRO A 117 -5.60 4.02 -10.54
N LEU A 118 -5.34 3.50 -9.33
CA LEU A 118 -5.48 4.27 -8.08
C LEU A 118 -4.53 5.47 -8.05
N PHE A 119 -3.29 5.28 -8.50
CA PHE A 119 -2.30 6.35 -8.60
C PHE A 119 -2.72 7.41 -9.63
N LEU A 120 -3.22 6.98 -10.80
CA LEU A 120 -3.70 7.89 -11.84
C LEU A 120 -4.88 8.74 -11.36
N LEU A 121 -5.85 8.14 -10.66
CA LEU A 121 -6.98 8.88 -10.08
C LEU A 121 -6.52 9.86 -9.00
N GLY A 122 -5.56 9.47 -8.15
CA GLY A 122 -4.95 10.39 -7.18
C GLY A 122 -4.32 11.61 -7.85
N GLY A 123 -3.57 11.40 -8.95
CA GLY A 123 -3.01 12.48 -9.75
C GLY A 123 -4.08 13.36 -10.41
N LEU A 124 -5.15 12.77 -10.94
CA LEU A 124 -6.29 13.48 -11.51
C LEU A 124 -6.99 14.36 -10.46
N PHE A 125 -7.26 13.81 -9.27
CA PHE A 125 -7.93 14.54 -8.19
C PHE A 125 -7.07 15.68 -7.68
N ALA A 126 -5.76 15.47 -7.55
CA ALA A 126 -4.82 16.54 -7.19
C ALA A 126 -4.79 17.64 -8.26
N HIS A 127 -4.74 17.29 -9.54
CA HIS A 127 -4.72 18.26 -10.64
C HIS A 127 -6.02 19.08 -10.72
N ARG A 128 -7.17 18.42 -10.57
CA ARG A 128 -8.48 19.07 -10.61
C ARG A 128 -8.93 19.68 -9.28
N GLN A 129 -8.10 19.57 -8.23
CA GLN A 129 -8.43 20.01 -6.87
C GLN A 129 -9.81 19.49 -6.41
N VAL A 130 -10.10 18.22 -6.73
CA VAL A 130 -11.38 17.60 -6.42
C VAL A 130 -11.54 17.57 -4.91
N THR A 131 -12.61 18.15 -4.36
CA THR A 131 -12.95 18.01 -2.95
C THR A 131 -14.04 16.97 -2.78
N PHE A 132 -15.18 17.32 -2.17
CA PHE A 132 -16.36 16.48 -2.16
C PHE A 132 -17.15 16.66 -3.46
N SER A 133 -17.54 15.55 -4.09
CA SER A 133 -18.37 15.57 -5.30
C SER A 133 -19.41 14.47 -5.25
N TRP A 134 -20.69 14.82 -5.43
CA TRP A 134 -21.78 13.84 -5.48
C TRP A 134 -21.61 12.81 -6.59
N MET A 135 -21.04 13.21 -7.74
CA MET A 135 -20.75 12.28 -8.83
C MET A 135 -19.73 11.22 -8.40
N TYR A 136 -18.61 11.62 -7.80
CA TYR A 136 -17.59 10.67 -7.35
C TYR A 136 -18.07 9.84 -6.16
N THR A 137 -18.90 10.42 -5.29
CA THR A 137 -19.57 9.69 -4.20
C THR A 137 -20.51 8.61 -4.73
N ALA A 138 -21.31 8.90 -5.77
CA ALA A 138 -22.19 7.92 -6.39
C ALA A 138 -21.39 6.80 -7.07
N LEU A 139 -20.29 7.14 -7.77
CA LEU A 139 -19.40 6.14 -8.37
C LEU A 139 -18.70 5.27 -7.32
N ALA A 140 -18.24 5.86 -6.22
CA ALA A 140 -17.64 5.15 -5.10
C ALA A 140 -18.65 4.22 -4.41
N GLY A 141 -19.88 4.70 -4.21
CA GLY A 141 -20.98 3.89 -3.68
C GLY A 141 -21.32 2.71 -4.59
N PHE A 142 -21.42 2.94 -5.90
CA PHE A 142 -21.62 1.88 -6.89
C PHE A 142 -20.51 0.84 -6.83
N ALA A 143 -19.25 1.27 -6.78
CA ALA A 143 -18.09 0.37 -6.71
C ALA A 143 -18.10 -0.52 -5.44
N ILE A 144 -18.49 0.03 -4.30
CA ILE A 144 -18.63 -0.75 -3.05
C ILE A 144 -19.83 -1.70 -3.11
N ILE A 145 -20.96 -1.25 -3.66
CA ILE A 145 -22.15 -2.09 -3.81
C ILE A 145 -21.84 -3.26 -4.74
N GLU A 146 -21.17 -3.03 -5.88
CA GLU A 146 -20.71 -4.08 -6.78
C GLU A 146 -19.83 -5.09 -6.06
N PHE A 147 -18.81 -4.63 -5.32
CA PHE A 147 -17.93 -5.49 -4.54
C PHE A 147 -18.73 -6.38 -3.56
N ILE A 148 -19.71 -5.81 -2.86
CA ILE A 148 -20.56 -6.53 -1.91
C ILE A 148 -21.43 -7.55 -2.63
N ILE A 149 -22.07 -7.18 -3.75
CA ILE A 149 -22.92 -8.09 -4.52
C ILE A 149 -22.10 -9.29 -5.03
N ILE A 150 -20.92 -9.05 -5.60
CA ILE A 150 -20.04 -10.12 -6.05
C ILE A 150 -19.60 -11.00 -4.88
N ALA A 151 -19.28 -10.40 -3.72
CA ALA A 151 -18.91 -11.16 -2.54
C ALA A 151 -20.04 -12.10 -2.06
N LEU A 152 -21.27 -11.60 -2.08
CA LEU A 152 -22.47 -12.39 -1.72
C LEU A 152 -22.73 -13.51 -2.72
N ILE A 153 -22.59 -13.25 -4.02
CA ILE A 153 -22.78 -14.26 -5.09
C ILE A 153 -21.72 -15.37 -5.00
N GLN A 154 -20.47 -15.00 -4.74
CA GLN A 154 -19.34 -15.94 -4.69
C GLN A 154 -19.19 -16.64 -3.33
N GLY A 155 -19.94 -16.21 -2.30
CA GLY A 155 -19.83 -16.74 -0.94
C GLY A 155 -18.51 -16.39 -0.23
N GLY A 156 -17.81 -15.36 -0.71
CA GLY A 156 -16.49 -14.97 -0.22
C GLY A 156 -16.04 -13.65 -0.84
N VAL A 157 -15.03 -13.01 -0.25
CA VAL A 157 -14.51 -11.74 -0.79
C VAL A 157 -13.90 -11.95 -2.18
N PRO A 158 -14.06 -11.00 -3.13
CA PRO A 158 -13.39 -11.05 -4.42
C PRO A 158 -11.89 -11.30 -4.26
N SER A 159 -11.28 -12.04 -5.20
CA SER A 159 -9.86 -12.39 -5.12
C SER A 159 -8.98 -11.15 -4.98
N ARG A 160 -8.17 -11.16 -3.92
CA ARG A 160 -7.16 -10.14 -3.65
C ARG A 160 -5.82 -10.47 -4.31
N PHE A 161 -5.46 -11.76 -4.32
CA PHE A 161 -4.16 -12.24 -4.77
C PHE A 161 -4.32 -13.43 -5.71
N PRO A 162 -4.13 -13.23 -7.02
CA PRO A 162 -4.01 -11.95 -7.73
C PRO A 162 -5.33 -11.14 -7.70
N PRO A 163 -5.31 -9.82 -7.92
CA PRO A 163 -6.49 -8.99 -7.76
C PRO A 163 -7.50 -9.20 -8.90
N SER A 164 -8.77 -9.37 -8.53
CA SER A 164 -9.89 -9.32 -9.49
C SER A 164 -10.28 -7.89 -9.83
N ALA A 165 -11.02 -7.71 -10.93
CA ALA A 165 -11.58 -6.41 -11.31
C ALA A 165 -12.45 -5.83 -10.18
N SER A 166 -13.34 -6.63 -9.58
CA SER A 166 -14.20 -6.20 -8.46
C SER A 166 -13.39 -5.82 -7.23
N TRP A 167 -12.27 -6.50 -6.95
CA TRP A 167 -11.36 -6.12 -5.85
C TRP A 167 -10.78 -4.72 -6.06
N ILE A 168 -10.27 -4.43 -7.26
CA ILE A 168 -9.73 -3.11 -7.59
C ILE A 168 -10.85 -2.06 -7.59
N LEU A 169 -12.02 -2.40 -8.13
CA LEU A 169 -13.17 -1.51 -8.18
C LEU A 169 -13.65 -1.11 -6.77
N GLY A 170 -13.90 -2.08 -5.89
CA GLY A 170 -14.26 -1.81 -4.50
C GLY A 170 -13.20 -0.98 -3.76
N SER A 171 -11.91 -1.21 -4.05
CA SER A 171 -10.81 -0.42 -3.50
C SER A 171 -10.89 1.06 -3.91
N PHE A 172 -11.31 1.38 -5.14
CA PHE A 172 -11.54 2.78 -5.53
C PHE A 172 -12.61 3.46 -4.68
N GLY A 173 -13.70 2.76 -4.40
CA GLY A 173 -14.78 3.30 -3.57
C GLY A 173 -14.28 3.63 -2.16
N LEU A 174 -13.56 2.70 -1.53
CA LEU A 174 -12.98 2.90 -0.20
C LEU A 174 -11.95 4.03 -0.18
N VAL A 175 -11.07 4.11 -1.17
CA VAL A 175 -10.05 5.16 -1.26
C VAL A 175 -10.68 6.54 -1.45
N TYR A 176 -11.75 6.67 -2.24
CA TYR A 176 -12.46 7.95 -2.36
C TYR A 176 -13.09 8.38 -1.03
N PHE A 177 -13.73 7.47 -0.30
CA PHE A 177 -14.29 7.81 1.01
C PHE A 177 -13.21 8.16 2.03
N TYR A 178 -12.09 7.44 2.02
CA TYR A 178 -10.91 7.78 2.82
C TYR A 178 -10.37 9.17 2.47
N TYR A 179 -10.32 9.51 1.18
CA TYR A 179 -9.93 10.84 0.71
C TYR A 179 -10.86 11.94 1.23
N VAL A 180 -12.18 11.80 1.06
CA VAL A 180 -13.15 12.76 1.58
C VAL A 180 -13.04 12.89 3.11
N PHE A 181 -12.89 11.76 3.81
CA PHE A 181 -12.68 11.75 5.25
C PHE A 181 -11.41 12.51 5.66
N SER A 182 -10.32 12.37 4.89
CA SER A 182 -9.08 13.09 5.16
C SER A 182 -9.26 14.61 5.06
N ILE A 183 -10.07 15.11 4.11
CA ILE A 183 -10.42 16.54 4.00
C ILE A 183 -11.22 17.00 5.22
N LEU A 184 -12.13 16.18 5.73
CA LEU A 184 -12.93 16.51 6.92
C LEU A 184 -12.07 16.56 8.17
N ILE A 185 -11.17 15.59 8.33
CA ILE A 185 -10.24 15.52 9.47
C ILE A 185 -9.25 16.68 9.47
N ASP A 186 -8.82 17.17 8.29
CA ASP A 186 -7.92 18.32 8.19
C ASP A 186 -8.52 19.60 8.81
N LYS A 187 -9.85 19.67 8.98
CA LYS A 187 -10.55 20.77 9.68
C LYS A 187 -10.46 20.70 11.21
N ILE A 188 -9.89 19.64 11.78
CA ILE A 188 -9.71 19.44 13.22
C ILE A 188 -8.21 19.52 13.52
N PRO A 189 -7.65 20.70 13.88
CA PRO A 189 -6.21 20.93 13.86
C PRO A 189 -5.38 19.95 14.69
N CYS A 190 -5.81 19.65 15.92
CA CYS A 190 -5.08 18.75 16.82
C CYS A 190 -4.98 17.31 16.30
N VAL A 191 -6.06 16.80 15.69
CA VAL A 191 -6.10 15.47 15.08
C VAL A 191 -5.29 15.46 13.79
N ALA A 192 -5.48 16.49 12.95
CA ALA A 192 -4.79 16.63 11.68
C ALA A 192 -3.27 16.73 11.85
N GLU A 193 -2.78 17.44 12.87
CA GLU A 193 -1.35 17.54 13.18
C GLU A 193 -0.76 16.19 13.60
N SER A 194 -1.46 15.49 14.51
CA SER A 194 -1.04 14.16 14.97
C SER A 194 -0.97 13.15 13.81
N LEU A 195 -2.00 13.12 12.96
CA LEU A 195 -2.04 12.24 11.79
C LEU A 195 -1.05 12.67 10.70
N ARG A 196 -0.78 13.97 10.53
CA ARG A 196 0.26 14.46 9.62
C ARG A 196 1.65 13.99 10.04
N ASN A 197 1.94 13.96 11.34
CA ASN A 197 3.21 13.43 11.84
C ASN A 197 3.39 11.94 11.53
N ILE A 198 2.32 11.14 11.66
CA ILE A 198 2.33 9.73 11.26
C ILE A 198 2.48 9.63 9.74
N GLY A 199 1.69 10.41 8.99
CA GLY A 199 1.64 10.45 7.52
C GLY A 199 2.98 10.82 6.87
N SER A 200 3.67 11.84 7.39
CA SER A 200 4.97 12.29 6.89
C SER A 200 6.09 11.29 7.15
N ASN A 201 5.90 10.39 8.13
CA ASN A 201 6.85 9.37 8.55
C ASN A 201 6.37 7.93 8.24
N VAL A 202 5.41 7.74 7.32
CA VAL A 202 4.79 6.43 7.03
C VAL A 202 5.82 5.31 6.82
N LEU A 203 6.92 5.58 6.12
CA LEU A 203 7.96 4.56 5.89
C LEU A 203 8.61 4.07 7.19
N TYR A 204 8.88 4.99 8.12
CA TYR A 204 9.43 4.65 9.44
C TYR A 204 8.42 3.83 10.24
N TRP A 205 7.15 4.27 10.24
CA TRP A 205 6.07 3.57 10.94
C TRP A 205 5.88 2.16 10.42
N LEU A 206 5.79 1.98 9.09
CA LEU A 206 5.63 0.68 8.44
C LEU A 206 6.83 -0.24 8.70
N LEU A 207 8.06 0.25 8.54
CA LEU A 207 9.25 -0.58 8.73
C LEU A 207 9.39 -1.02 10.19
N THR A 208 9.23 -0.08 11.13
CA THR A 208 9.39 -0.37 12.56
C THR A 208 8.28 -1.29 13.05
N SER A 209 7.03 -1.07 12.64
CA SER A 209 5.92 -1.95 13.01
C SER A 209 6.10 -3.35 12.42
N ASN A 210 6.54 -3.49 11.17
CA ASN A 210 6.83 -4.80 10.57
C ASN A 210 7.89 -5.56 11.37
N ILE A 211 9.03 -4.93 11.69
CA ILE A 211 10.09 -5.56 12.47
C ILE A 211 9.58 -6.01 13.84
N LEU A 212 8.82 -5.15 14.54
CA LEU A 212 8.22 -5.50 15.83
C LEU A 212 7.26 -6.68 15.71
N ILE A 213 6.35 -6.66 14.73
CA ILE A 213 5.39 -7.75 14.49
C ILE A 213 6.14 -9.06 14.23
N PHE A 214 7.15 -9.06 13.35
CA PHE A 214 7.92 -10.28 13.04
C PHE A 214 8.69 -10.78 14.27
N SER A 215 9.29 -9.88 15.05
CA SER A 215 9.99 -10.27 16.28
C SER A 215 9.05 -10.92 17.31
N LEU A 216 7.81 -10.42 17.43
CA LEU A 216 6.82 -10.96 18.36
C LEU A 216 6.35 -12.37 17.96
N THR A 217 6.40 -12.71 16.67
CA THR A 217 6.02 -14.06 16.21
C THR A 217 6.98 -15.15 16.66
N LEU A 218 8.18 -14.80 17.16
CA LEU A 218 9.08 -15.74 17.84
C LEU A 218 8.60 -16.19 19.22
N ARG A 219 7.61 -15.50 19.80
CA ARG A 219 7.16 -15.71 21.18
C ARG A 219 5.66 -15.91 21.30
N ILE A 220 4.90 -15.40 20.33
CA ILE A 220 3.45 -15.45 20.33
C ILE A 220 3.01 -16.35 19.18
N ASP A 221 2.37 -17.46 19.52
CA ASP A 221 1.67 -18.28 18.53
C ASP A 221 0.46 -17.50 18.01
N ARG A 222 0.44 -17.26 16.70
CA ARG A 222 -0.63 -16.52 16.01
C ARG A 222 -2.00 -17.18 16.21
N ASN A 223 -2.05 -18.51 16.34
CA ASN A 223 -3.31 -19.24 16.52
C ASN A 223 -3.91 -19.04 17.91
N SER A 224 -3.13 -18.56 18.88
CA SER A 224 -3.56 -18.31 20.26
C SER A 224 -4.14 -16.91 20.49
N LEU A 225 -4.12 -16.05 19.46
CA LEU A 225 -4.54 -14.65 19.54
C LEU A 225 -6.04 -14.52 19.36
N THR A 226 -6.73 -14.10 20.43
CA THR A 226 -8.11 -13.62 20.35
C THR A 226 -8.15 -12.20 19.76
N PRO A 227 -9.31 -11.73 19.25
CA PRO A 227 -9.45 -10.35 18.75
C PRO A 227 -9.06 -9.30 19.78
N GLU A 228 -9.41 -9.52 21.06
CA GLU A 228 -9.07 -8.62 22.18
C GLU A 228 -7.56 -8.54 22.38
N LYS A 229 -6.87 -9.68 22.45
CA LYS A 229 -5.41 -9.73 22.56
C LYS A 229 -4.73 -9.05 21.37
N THR A 230 -5.28 -9.25 20.17
CA THR A 230 -4.78 -8.63 18.94
C THR A 230 -4.89 -7.10 19.01
N LEU A 231 -6.01 -6.57 19.49
CA LEU A 231 -6.19 -5.12 19.70
C LEU A 231 -5.22 -4.55 20.74
N ILE A 232 -5.00 -5.26 21.84
CA ILE A 232 -4.05 -4.85 22.88
C ILE A 232 -2.63 -4.81 22.32
N ILE A 233 -2.19 -5.87 21.62
CA ILE A 233 -0.86 -5.93 21.00
C ILE A 233 -0.70 -4.83 19.97
N TYR A 234 -1.71 -4.60 19.12
CA TYR A 234 -1.71 -3.52 18.14
C TYR A 234 -1.52 -2.15 18.82
N ALA A 235 -2.28 -1.86 19.89
CA ALA A 235 -2.16 -0.61 20.63
C ALA A 235 -0.75 -0.45 21.25
N ILE A 236 -0.18 -1.52 21.79
CA ILE A 236 1.19 -1.53 22.33
C ILE A 236 2.20 -1.21 21.21
N ILE A 237 2.11 -1.87 20.05
CA ILE A 237 3.02 -1.63 18.93
C ILE A 237 2.92 -0.18 18.46
N VAL A 238 1.70 0.34 18.25
CA VAL A 238 1.47 1.73 17.84
C VAL A 238 2.07 2.69 18.88
N PHE A 239 1.87 2.43 20.17
CA PHE A 239 2.43 3.25 21.24
C PHE A 239 3.96 3.21 21.27
N VAL A 240 4.57 2.04 21.10
CA VAL A 240 6.04 1.89 21.05
C VAL A 240 6.61 2.64 19.85
N VAL A 241 6.04 2.46 18.65
CA VAL A 241 6.49 3.16 17.46
C VAL A 241 6.33 4.67 17.61
N TYR A 242 5.21 5.12 18.18
CA TYR A 242 4.97 6.52 18.52
C TYR A 242 6.05 7.08 19.45
N TYR A 243 6.31 6.39 20.56
CA TYR A 243 7.31 6.78 21.55
C TYR A 243 8.72 6.83 20.94
N LEU A 244 9.10 5.85 20.13
CA LEU A 244 10.39 5.88 19.43
C LEU A 244 10.46 7.04 18.43
N SER A 245 9.36 7.33 17.72
CA SER A 245 9.28 8.45 16.79
C SER A 245 9.55 9.78 17.50
N THR A 246 8.95 10.02 18.68
CA THR A 246 9.14 11.28 19.43
C THR A 246 10.57 11.45 19.96
N MET A 247 11.28 10.36 20.25
CA MET A 247 12.68 10.40 20.66
C MET A 247 13.62 10.79 19.51
N ILE A 248 13.27 10.42 18.28
CA ILE A 248 14.10 10.68 17.08
C ILE A 248 13.81 12.07 16.51
N THR A 249 12.53 12.48 16.49
CA THR A 249 12.16 13.84 16.11
C THR A 249 12.52 14.78 17.25
N LYS A 250 13.71 15.40 17.19
CA LYS A 250 14.01 16.55 18.05
C LYS A 250 12.89 17.58 17.87
N PRO A 251 12.33 18.17 18.96
CA PRO A 251 11.46 19.32 18.80
C PRO A 251 12.29 20.40 18.10
N GLU A 252 11.89 20.79 16.89
CA GLU A 252 12.37 22.05 16.32
C GLU A 252 12.06 23.12 17.35
N ARG A 253 13.12 23.67 17.94
CA ARG A 253 13.03 24.70 18.95
C ARG A 253 12.07 25.77 18.44
N ALA A 254 11.13 26.17 19.30
CA ALA A 254 10.40 27.41 19.25
C ALA A 254 11.39 28.61 19.23
N LEU A 255 12.04 28.83 18.09
CA LEU A 255 12.95 29.92 17.80
C LEU A 255 12.48 30.54 16.49
N GLN A 256 11.43 31.35 16.57
CA GLN A 256 11.14 32.52 15.73
C GLN A 256 9.69 33.00 15.99
N ARG A 257 9.38 33.38 17.24
CA ARG A 257 8.31 34.33 17.56
C ARG A 257 8.70 35.09 18.85
N THR A 258 9.66 35.99 18.71
CA THR A 258 9.85 37.16 19.58
C THR A 258 9.96 38.36 18.68
#